data_AF-A0A1X7S3B3-F1
#
_entry.id   AF-A0A1X7S3B3-F1
#
_cell.length_a   1.000
_cell.length_b   1.000
_cell.length_c   1.000
_cell.angle_alpha   90.00
_cell.angle_beta   90.00
_cell.angle_gamma   90.00
#
_symmetry.space_group_name_H-M   'P 1'
#
loop_
_entity.id
_entity.type
_entity.pdbx_description
1 polymer ?
#
loop_
_entity_poly.entity_id
_entity_poly.type
_entity_poly.pdbx_seq_one_letter_code
_entity_poly.pdbx_strand_id
1 'polypeptide(L)'
;MAFRKRNVVVGKPPVASPSSESPAPLGVRPSPLTSHSTTSTGTPSFDSLLGGHGGLALGYSLLVSESGTTDFSGTLLRYFAAEGICQEHHVHIVGAGEGWVKELPGVAEERSRDKAAGKSASDEEKMKIAWRYERLGQAGERALPDRIAAPAADGVPYLPAPKSITSRYP
;
A
#
# COMPACT_ATOMS: atom_id res chain seq x y z
N MET A 1 -26.44 -29.33 -60.00
CA MET A 1 -25.71 -28.27 -59.28
C MET A 1 -26.70 -27.50 -58.44
N ALA A 2 -26.56 -27.50 -57.11
CA ALA A 2 -27.34 -26.64 -56.23
C ALA A 2 -26.47 -26.22 -55.05
N PHE A 3 -25.86 -25.05 -55.17
CA PHE A 3 -25.08 -24.42 -54.10
C PHE A 3 -26.04 -23.80 -53.10
N ARG A 4 -26.15 -24.39 -51.90
CA ARG A 4 -26.87 -23.77 -50.78
C ARG A 4 -25.97 -22.68 -50.19
N LYS A 5 -26.38 -21.42 -50.39
CA LYS A 5 -25.75 -20.24 -49.81
C LYS A 5 -25.83 -20.31 -48.28
N ARG A 6 -24.71 -20.63 -47.62
CA ARG A 6 -24.56 -20.46 -46.17
C ARG A 6 -24.10 -19.02 -45.92
N ASN A 7 -24.94 -18.21 -45.28
CA ASN A 7 -24.48 -16.94 -44.71
C ASN A 7 -23.65 -17.27 -43.46
N VAL A 8 -22.33 -17.13 -43.57
CA VAL A 8 -21.43 -17.14 -42.41
C VAL A 8 -21.45 -15.73 -41.81
N VAL A 9 -22.07 -15.59 -40.64
CA VAL A 9 -21.83 -14.43 -39.78
C VAL A 9 -20.46 -14.65 -39.15
N VAL A 10 -19.46 -13.88 -39.59
CA VAL A 10 -18.18 -13.75 -38.89
C VAL A 10 -18.44 -12.86 -37.68
N GLY A 11 -18.57 -13.48 -36.51
CA GLY A 11 -18.84 -12.76 -35.28
C GLY A 11 -18.36 -13.52 -34.05
N LYS A 12 -17.33 -12.94 -33.41
CA LYS A 12 -16.80 -13.21 -32.07
C LYS A 12 -15.84 -14.41 -31.94
N PRO A 13 -14.54 -14.19 -31.65
CA PRO A 13 -13.71 -15.27 -31.12
C PRO A 13 -14.33 -15.76 -29.81
N PRO A 14 -14.30 -17.07 -29.49
CA PRO A 14 -14.70 -17.52 -28.17
C PRO A 14 -13.81 -16.79 -27.16
N VAL A 15 -14.41 -15.89 -26.39
CA VAL A 15 -13.81 -15.39 -25.15
C VAL A 15 -13.44 -16.64 -24.37
N ALA A 16 -12.15 -16.71 -24.04
CA ALA A 16 -11.51 -17.83 -23.39
C ALA A 16 -12.45 -18.52 -22.39
N SER A 17 -12.62 -19.82 -22.58
CA SER A 17 -13.05 -20.73 -21.52
C SER A 17 -12.36 -20.31 -20.21
N PRO A 18 -13.08 -20.17 -19.08
CA PRO A 18 -12.42 -19.95 -17.81
C PRO A 18 -11.47 -21.13 -17.63
N SER A 19 -10.18 -20.86 -17.73
CA SER A 19 -9.14 -21.80 -17.35
C SER A 19 -9.52 -22.30 -15.97
N SER A 20 -9.56 -23.62 -15.82
CA SER A 20 -9.63 -24.28 -14.52
C SER A 20 -8.38 -23.88 -13.73
N GLU A 21 -8.40 -22.69 -13.15
CA GLU A 21 -7.34 -22.17 -12.31
C GLU A 21 -7.44 -22.97 -11.02
N SER A 22 -6.62 -24.01 -10.91
CA SER A 22 -6.41 -24.68 -9.64
C SER A 22 -6.09 -23.59 -8.62
N PRO A 23 -6.77 -23.55 -7.46
CA PRO A 23 -6.47 -22.54 -6.45
C PRO A 23 -4.98 -22.57 -6.15
N ALA A 24 -4.35 -21.40 -6.14
CA ALA A 24 -2.94 -21.31 -5.79
C ALA A 24 -2.72 -21.97 -4.43
N PRO A 25 -1.61 -22.71 -4.25
CA PRO A 25 -1.30 -23.33 -2.96
C PRO A 25 -1.32 -22.27 -1.85
N LEU A 26 -1.79 -22.67 -0.67
CA LEU A 26 -1.91 -21.79 0.49
C LEU A 26 -0.58 -21.07 0.74
N GLY A 27 -0.65 -19.77 1.04
CA GLY A 27 0.54 -18.96 1.32
C GLY A 27 1.36 -18.51 0.11
N VAL A 28 1.03 -18.97 -1.09
CA VAL A 28 1.68 -18.50 -2.33
C VAL A 28 0.88 -17.36 -2.94
N ARG A 29 1.56 -16.24 -3.21
CA ARG A 29 0.98 -15.05 -3.84
C ARG A 29 1.79 -14.63 -5.08
N PRO A 30 1.16 -14.03 -6.11
CA PRO A 30 1.92 -13.46 -7.21
C PRO A 30 2.67 -12.20 -6.74
N SER A 31 3.92 -12.07 -7.17
CA SER A 31 4.72 -10.88 -6.92
C SER A 31 4.10 -9.65 -7.60
N PRO A 32 4.05 -8.49 -6.92
CA PRO A 32 3.54 -7.26 -7.51
C PRO A 32 4.36 -6.77 -8.72
N LEU A 33 5.65 -7.15 -8.79
CA LEU A 33 6.60 -6.59 -9.74
C LEU A 33 6.83 -7.48 -10.97
N THR A 34 6.88 -8.80 -10.77
CA THR A 34 7.44 -9.72 -11.77
C THR A 34 6.55 -10.92 -12.08
N SER A 35 5.31 -10.96 -11.58
CA SER A 35 4.36 -12.08 -11.74
C SER A 35 4.84 -13.45 -11.23
N HIS A 36 6.08 -13.57 -10.76
CA HIS A 36 6.60 -14.77 -10.11
C HIS A 36 5.81 -15.07 -8.84
N SER A 37 5.53 -16.34 -8.59
CA SER A 37 4.98 -16.80 -7.32
C SER A 37 5.99 -16.55 -6.20
N THR A 38 5.54 -15.92 -5.13
CA THR A 38 6.32 -15.64 -3.92
C THR A 38 5.64 -16.25 -2.70
N THR A 39 6.46 -16.55 -1.69
CA THR A 39 6.03 -16.99 -0.37
C THR A 39 6.51 -16.00 0.70
N SER A 40 5.73 -15.86 1.76
CA SER A 40 6.10 -15.06 2.94
C SER A 40 7.27 -15.73 3.68
N THR A 41 8.16 -14.93 4.25
CA THR A 41 9.23 -15.44 5.14
C THR A 41 8.82 -15.46 6.61
N GLY A 42 7.55 -15.21 6.93
CA GLY A 42 7.04 -15.10 8.31
C GLY A 42 7.39 -13.77 8.98
N THR A 43 8.04 -12.83 8.27
CA THR A 43 8.41 -11.52 8.80
C THR A 43 8.07 -10.43 7.77
N PRO A 44 7.00 -9.64 7.96
CA PRO A 44 6.52 -8.67 6.96
C PRO A 44 7.55 -7.58 6.58
N SER A 45 8.37 -7.15 7.54
CA SER A 45 9.45 -6.19 7.28
C SER A 45 10.55 -6.79 6.41
N PHE A 46 10.84 -8.09 6.58
CA PHE A 46 11.84 -8.78 5.79
C PHE A 46 11.33 -9.07 4.37
N ASP A 47 10.08 -9.49 4.23
CA ASP A 47 9.39 -9.65 2.94
C ASP A 47 9.47 -8.40 2.06
N SER A 48 9.35 -7.23 2.68
CA SER A 48 9.40 -5.94 1.99
C SER A 48 10.79 -5.60 1.45
N LEU A 49 11.85 -6.08 2.14
CA LEU A 49 13.24 -5.86 1.73
C LEU A 49 13.70 -6.78 0.60
N LEU A 50 12.98 -7.89 0.35
CA LEU A 50 13.27 -8.84 -0.72
C LEU A 50 12.84 -8.30 -2.09
N GLY A 51 13.54 -7.27 -2.56
CA GLY A 51 13.40 -6.72 -3.93
C GLY A 51 12.02 -6.14 -4.25
N GLY A 52 11.22 -5.80 -3.24
CA GLY A 52 9.83 -5.33 -3.43
C GLY A 52 8.87 -6.42 -3.91
N HIS A 53 9.30 -7.69 -3.91
CA HIS A 53 8.43 -8.81 -4.27
C HIS A 53 7.37 -9.11 -3.21
N GLY A 54 7.55 -8.58 -1.99
CA GLY A 54 6.73 -8.90 -0.84
C GLY A 54 6.91 -10.38 -0.50
N GLY A 55 8.13 -10.81 -0.21
CA GLY A 55 8.47 -12.20 0.10
C GLY A 55 9.51 -12.81 -0.83
N LEU A 56 9.82 -14.08 -0.59
CA LEU A 56 10.80 -14.84 -1.34
C LEU A 56 10.14 -15.47 -2.58
N ALA A 57 10.68 -15.21 -3.77
CA ALA A 57 10.23 -15.85 -5.00
C ALA A 57 10.53 -17.35 -4.98
N LEU A 58 9.58 -18.16 -5.46
CA LEU A 58 9.74 -19.61 -5.55
C LEU A 58 10.87 -19.96 -6.54
N GLY A 59 11.66 -20.99 -6.20
CA GLY A 59 12.84 -21.39 -6.99
C GLY A 59 14.12 -20.60 -6.65
N TYR A 60 14.06 -19.66 -5.71
CA TYR A 60 15.22 -18.93 -5.22
C TYR A 60 15.63 -19.41 -3.82
N SER A 61 16.93 -19.30 -3.54
CA SER A 61 17.51 -19.54 -2.23
C SER A 61 17.95 -18.24 -1.59
N LEU A 62 17.79 -18.14 -0.28
CA LEU A 62 18.21 -16.99 0.52
C LEU A 62 19.29 -17.42 1.51
N LEU A 63 20.38 -16.65 1.58
CA LEU A 63 21.43 -16.81 2.59
C LEU A 63 21.43 -15.60 3.51
N VAL A 64 21.32 -15.84 4.81
CA VAL A 64 21.38 -14.79 5.84
C VAL A 64 22.67 -14.97 6.64
N SER A 65 23.56 -13.99 6.55
CA SER A 65 24.77 -13.93 7.37
C SER A 65 24.60 -12.96 8.51
N GLU A 66 25.04 -13.35 9.70
CA GLU A 66 25.05 -12.50 10.89
C GLU A 66 26.49 -12.35 11.40
N SER A 67 26.83 -11.16 11.86
CA SER A 67 28.13 -10.89 12.48
C SER A 67 27.94 -10.74 13.99
N GLY A 68 28.78 -11.40 14.78
CA GLY A 68 28.74 -11.34 16.25
C GLY A 68 28.30 -12.65 16.89
N THR A 69 27.78 -12.55 18.11
CA THR A 69 27.34 -13.70 18.93
C THR A 69 25.83 -13.74 19.18
N THR A 70 25.07 -12.91 18.46
CA THR A 70 23.60 -12.89 18.51
C THR A 70 23.03 -13.96 17.57
N ASP A 71 21.76 -14.34 17.77
CA ASP A 71 21.05 -15.36 16.98
C ASP A 71 19.81 -14.76 16.28
N PHE A 72 19.97 -13.61 15.61
CA PHE A 72 18.90 -13.01 14.83
C PHE A 72 18.62 -13.79 13.55
N SER A 73 19.66 -14.32 12.91
CA SER A 73 19.56 -15.16 11.71
C SER A 73 18.82 -16.47 11.99
N GLY A 74 19.12 -17.14 13.11
CA GLY A 74 18.38 -18.34 13.52
C GLY A 74 16.92 -18.03 13.88
N THR A 75 16.66 -16.85 14.43
CA THR A 75 15.28 -16.38 14.68
C THR A 75 14.51 -16.18 13.36
N LEU A 76 15.11 -15.54 12.35
CA LEU A 76 14.49 -15.41 11.02
C LEU A 76 14.22 -16.78 10.37
N LEU A 77 15.14 -17.73 10.53
CA LEU A 77 14.95 -19.10 10.03
C LEU A 77 13.78 -19.82 10.72
N ARG A 78 13.62 -19.64 12.04
CA ARG A 78 12.47 -20.17 12.80
C ARG A 78 11.16 -19.55 12.31
N TYR A 79 11.11 -18.25 12.05
CA TYR A 79 9.93 -17.61 11.45
C TYR A 79 9.61 -18.16 10.07
N PHE A 80 10.62 -18.38 9.22
CA PHE A 80 10.41 -18.98 7.89
C PHE A 80 9.83 -20.39 7.98
N ALA A 81 10.35 -21.21 8.90
CA ALA A 81 9.83 -22.56 9.13
C ALA A 81 8.41 -22.55 9.72
N ALA A 82 8.14 -21.70 10.71
CA ALA A 82 6.81 -21.57 11.31
C ALA A 82 5.77 -21.09 10.31
N GLU A 83 6.12 -20.12 9.46
CA GLU A 83 5.27 -19.64 8.37
C GLU A 83 4.93 -20.76 7.38
N GLY A 84 5.94 -21.54 6.98
CA GLY A 84 5.73 -22.71 6.11
C GLY A 84 4.76 -23.72 6.73
N ILE A 85 4.88 -24.01 8.03
CA ILE A 85 3.96 -24.91 8.72
C ILE A 85 2.54 -24.35 8.76
N CYS A 86 2.37 -23.04 9.03
CA CYS A 86 1.06 -22.39 9.05
C CYS A 86 0.37 -22.39 7.68
N GLN A 87 1.16 -22.42 6.61
CA GLN A 87 0.68 -22.47 5.21
C GLN A 87 0.56 -23.91 4.68
N GLU A 88 0.72 -24.93 5.53
CA GLU A 88 0.69 -26.35 5.15
C GLU A 88 1.79 -26.76 4.16
N HIS A 89 2.94 -26.07 4.18
CA HIS A 89 4.11 -26.42 3.37
C HIS A 89 4.91 -27.53 4.04
N HIS A 90 5.54 -28.36 3.21
CA HIS A 90 6.48 -29.37 3.68
C HIS A 90 7.84 -28.73 3.97
N VAL A 91 8.17 -28.58 5.26
CA VAL A 91 9.42 -27.94 5.69
C VAL A 91 10.48 -29.01 5.97
N HIS A 92 11.64 -28.87 5.33
CA HIS A 92 12.82 -29.71 5.56
C HIS A 92 13.89 -28.93 6.31
N ILE A 93 14.36 -29.49 7.42
CA ILE A 93 15.39 -28.87 8.27
C ILE A 93 16.61 -29.77 8.30
N VAL A 94 17.78 -29.20 8.01
CA VAL A 94 19.06 -29.93 7.98
C VAL A 94 20.00 -29.29 8.98
N GLY A 95 20.63 -30.10 9.83
CA GLY A 95 21.65 -29.64 10.79
C GLY A 95 21.12 -29.05 12.10
N ALA A 96 19.80 -28.96 12.28
CA ALA A 96 19.19 -28.59 13.56
C ALA A 96 18.84 -29.84 14.40
N GLY A 97 18.96 -29.75 15.72
CA GLY A 97 18.57 -30.82 16.64
C GLY A 97 17.04 -30.95 16.78
N GLU A 98 16.56 -32.09 17.29
CA GLU A 98 15.12 -32.38 17.44
C GLU A 98 14.38 -31.34 18.31
N GLY A 99 15.06 -30.73 19.27
CA GLY A 99 14.50 -29.68 20.12
C GLY A 99 14.18 -28.38 19.37
N TRP A 100 14.83 -28.11 18.22
CA TRP A 100 14.68 -26.85 17.49
C TRP A 100 13.25 -26.61 17.00
N VAL A 101 12.55 -27.68 16.60
CA VAL A 101 11.15 -27.61 16.14
C VAL A 101 10.22 -27.14 17.27
N LYS A 102 10.55 -27.43 18.54
CA LYS A 102 9.78 -27.01 19.71
C LYS A 102 9.96 -25.52 20.04
N GLU A 103 10.98 -24.88 19.46
CA GLU A 103 11.28 -23.45 19.63
C GLU A 103 10.58 -22.58 18.57
N LEU A 104 9.83 -23.18 17.65
CA LEU A 104 9.15 -22.44 16.60
C LEU A 104 8.08 -21.50 17.21
N PRO A 105 8.04 -20.24 16.76
CA PRO A 105 7.06 -19.29 17.23
C PRO A 105 5.65 -19.72 16.80
N GLY A 106 4.68 -19.51 17.70
CA GLY A 106 3.26 -19.67 17.38
C GLY A 106 2.67 -18.44 16.71
N VAL A 107 1.49 -18.61 16.10
CA VAL A 107 0.73 -17.49 15.55
C VAL A 107 0.33 -16.56 16.69
N ALA A 108 0.67 -15.27 16.57
CA ALA A 108 0.22 -14.28 17.51
C ALA A 108 -1.29 -14.10 17.34
N GLU A 109 -2.08 -14.50 18.34
CA GLU A 109 -3.47 -14.10 18.37
C GLU A 109 -3.54 -12.59 18.54
N GLU A 110 -4.21 -11.92 17.61
CA GLU A 110 -4.57 -10.52 17.79
C GLU A 110 -5.56 -10.49 18.96
N ARG A 111 -5.05 -10.36 20.20
CA ARG A 111 -5.87 -9.91 21.32
C ARG A 111 -6.42 -8.58 20.86
N SER A 112 -7.67 -8.60 20.43
CA SER A 112 -8.39 -7.46 19.90
C SER A 112 -8.03 -6.26 20.76
N ARG A 113 -7.28 -5.31 20.17
CA ARG A 113 -6.98 -4.02 20.82
C ARG A 113 -8.28 -3.25 21.13
N ASP A 114 -9.43 -3.80 20.77
CA ASP A 114 -10.78 -3.37 21.12
C ASP A 114 -11.12 -3.46 22.62
N LYS A 115 -10.40 -4.24 23.44
CA LYS A 115 -10.66 -4.23 24.89
C LYS A 115 -10.03 -3.06 25.66
N ALA A 116 -9.23 -2.21 25.00
CA ALA A 116 -8.60 -1.04 25.64
C ALA A 116 -9.22 0.31 25.23
N ALA A 117 -10.19 0.34 24.31
CA ALA A 117 -10.89 1.56 23.98
C ALA A 117 -12.37 1.24 23.79
N GLY A 118 -13.18 1.54 24.82
CA GLY A 118 -14.60 1.77 24.62
C GLY A 118 -14.78 2.96 23.68
N LYS A 119 -14.65 2.74 22.38
CA LYS A 119 -14.87 3.74 21.35
C LYS A 119 -16.38 3.89 21.18
N SER A 120 -16.88 5.01 21.66
CA SER A 120 -18.24 5.45 21.39
C SER A 120 -18.39 5.75 19.88
N ALA A 121 -19.58 5.58 19.32
CA ALA A 121 -19.87 5.81 17.90
C ALA A 121 -19.44 7.23 17.42
N SER A 122 -19.35 8.21 18.33
CA SER A 122 -18.86 9.55 18.02
C SER A 122 -17.37 9.62 17.70
N ASP A 123 -16.53 8.74 18.27
CA ASP A 123 -15.09 8.72 17.96
C ASP A 123 -14.81 8.13 16.57
N GLU A 124 -15.63 7.16 16.13
CA GLU A 124 -15.57 6.65 14.74
C GLU A 124 -15.99 7.72 13.73
N GLU A 125 -17.02 8.51 14.04
CA GLU A 125 -17.48 9.60 13.17
C GLU A 125 -16.43 10.72 13.06
N LYS A 126 -15.77 11.06 14.17
CA LYS A 126 -14.70 12.05 14.21
C LYS A 126 -13.46 11.62 13.42
N MET A 127 -13.11 10.33 13.45
CA MET A 127 -12.02 9.75 12.64
C MET A 127 -12.35 9.71 11.13
N LYS A 128 -13.61 9.47 10.74
CA LYS A 128 -14.05 9.55 9.33
C LYS A 128 -13.90 10.96 8.75
N ILE A 129 -14.08 12.01 9.55
CA ILE A 129 -13.91 13.40 9.10
C ILE A 129 -12.43 13.71 8.88
N ALA A 130 -11.53 13.23 9.75
CA ALA A 130 -10.09 13.45 9.61
C ALA A 130 -9.53 12.86 8.31
N TRP A 131 -9.94 11.65 7.93
CA TRP A 131 -9.52 11.03 6.66
C TRP A 131 -10.07 11.73 5.41
N ARG A 132 -11.22 12.39 5.51
CA ARG A 132 -11.80 13.13 4.37
C ARG A 132 -10.98 14.34 3.95
N TYR A 133 -10.25 14.96 4.89
CA TYR A 133 -9.44 16.14 4.60
C TYR A 133 -7.97 15.83 4.26
N GLU A 134 -7.50 14.61 4.52
CA GLU A 134 -6.16 14.17 4.12
C GLU A 134 -5.96 14.22 2.60
N ARG A 135 -6.98 13.85 1.81
CA ARG A 135 -6.96 14.00 0.34
C ARG A 135 -7.19 15.43 -0.15
N LEU A 136 -7.63 16.36 0.71
CA LEU A 136 -7.93 17.74 0.31
C LEU A 136 -6.72 18.68 0.46
N GLY A 137 -5.68 18.26 1.19
CA GLY A 137 -4.46 19.05 1.39
C GLY A 137 -3.45 19.04 0.23
N GLN A 138 -3.58 18.15 -0.75
CA GLN A 138 -2.60 18.01 -1.85
C GLN A 138 -2.86 18.91 -3.09
N ALA A 139 -3.95 19.69 -3.10
CA ALA A 139 -4.31 20.54 -4.25
C ALA A 139 -4.35 22.05 -3.93
N GLY A 140 -3.82 22.47 -2.78
CA GLY A 140 -4.02 23.83 -2.24
C GLY A 140 -2.80 24.76 -2.25
N GLU A 141 -1.65 24.36 -2.77
CA GLU A 141 -0.47 25.24 -2.84
C GLU A 141 -0.42 25.99 -4.17
N ARG A 142 -1.40 26.86 -4.42
CA ARG A 142 -1.31 27.90 -5.45
C ARG A 142 -1.88 29.21 -4.92
N ALA A 143 -0.95 30.08 -4.55
CA ALA A 143 -0.99 31.55 -4.50
C ALA A 143 -2.37 32.21 -4.32
N LEU A 144 -2.59 32.81 -3.16
CA LEU A 144 -3.62 33.82 -2.93
C LEU A 144 -3.24 35.14 -3.63
N PRO A 145 -4.09 35.73 -4.50
CA PRO A 145 -4.00 37.13 -4.82
C PRO A 145 -4.85 37.97 -3.84
N ASP A 146 -4.18 38.99 -3.33
CA ASP A 146 -4.68 40.04 -2.45
C ASP A 146 -5.88 40.77 -3.07
N ARG A 147 -7.01 40.86 -2.35
CA ARG A 147 -8.21 41.56 -2.82
C ARG A 147 -8.39 42.85 -2.02
N ILE A 148 -7.89 43.96 -2.58
CA ILE A 148 -8.19 45.31 -2.09
C ILE A 148 -9.38 45.91 -2.85
N ALA A 149 -10.40 46.28 -2.07
CA ALA A 149 -11.40 47.37 -2.20
C ALA A 149 -12.44 47.39 -3.35
N ALA A 150 -13.65 47.79 -2.91
CA ALA A 150 -14.94 47.85 -3.61
C ALA A 150 -15.11 49.10 -4.53
N PRO A 151 -16.19 49.16 -5.36
CA PRO A 151 -16.32 50.11 -6.48
C PRO A 151 -17.15 51.36 -6.12
N ALA A 152 -16.87 52.50 -6.78
CA ALA A 152 -17.78 53.65 -6.81
C ALA A 152 -17.63 54.52 -8.08
N ALA A 153 -18.74 54.59 -8.82
CA ALA A 153 -19.35 55.65 -9.64
C ALA A 153 -18.51 56.71 -10.44
N ASP A 154 -18.82 56.75 -11.75
CA ASP A 154 -19.08 57.87 -12.69
C ASP A 154 -18.30 59.21 -12.64
N GLY A 155 -17.74 59.59 -13.80
CA GLY A 155 -17.83 60.96 -14.33
C GLY A 155 -16.54 61.74 -14.70
N VAL A 156 -16.13 61.65 -15.99
CA VAL A 156 -15.56 62.68 -16.92
C VAL A 156 -14.27 63.48 -16.51
N PRO A 157 -13.34 63.84 -17.45
CA PRO A 157 -11.89 63.89 -17.16
C PRO A 157 -11.22 65.29 -17.08
N TYR A 158 -9.97 65.26 -16.59
CA TYR A 158 -8.79 66.10 -16.91
C TYR A 158 -8.65 67.55 -16.36
N LEU A 159 -7.74 67.66 -15.36
CA LEU A 159 -6.69 68.70 -15.05
C LEU A 159 -7.05 70.20 -14.91
N PRO A 160 -6.12 71.07 -14.43
CA PRO A 160 -5.13 70.95 -13.32
C PRO A 160 -5.15 72.20 -12.40
N ALA A 161 -4.42 72.20 -11.27
CA ALA A 161 -3.54 73.31 -10.85
C ALA A 161 -2.88 73.08 -9.47
N PRO A 162 -1.63 73.52 -9.28
CA PRO A 162 -0.87 73.41 -8.03
C PRO A 162 -1.04 74.66 -7.14
N LYS A 163 -0.79 74.51 -5.82
CA LYS A 163 -0.06 75.50 -4.99
C LYS A 163 0.22 74.98 -3.57
N SER A 164 1.48 75.14 -3.20
CA SER A 164 2.11 75.05 -1.88
C SER A 164 1.48 75.98 -0.82
N ILE A 165 1.53 75.62 0.48
CA ILE A 165 2.26 76.41 1.51
C ILE A 165 2.31 75.72 2.89
N THR A 166 3.54 75.69 3.42
CA THR A 166 4.05 75.73 4.81
C THR A 166 3.11 76.03 6.00
N SER A 167 3.31 75.33 7.14
CA SER A 167 3.97 75.87 8.37
C SER A 167 3.42 75.29 9.70
N ARG A 168 4.32 74.60 10.42
CA ARG A 168 4.62 74.59 11.88
C ARG A 168 3.53 74.52 12.99
N TYR A 169 3.96 73.77 14.03
CA TYR A 169 3.69 73.85 15.48
C TYR A 169 2.46 73.13 16.05
N PRO A 170 2.56 72.72 17.33
CA PRO A 170 3.44 71.71 17.92
C PRO A 170 2.76 70.34 18.09
#